data_AF-A0A946HSS1-F1
#
_entry.id   AF-A0A946HSS1-F1
#
_cell.length_a   1.000
_cell.length_b   1.000
_cell.length_c   1.000
_cell.angle_alpha   90.00
_cell.angle_beta   90.00
_cell.angle_gamma   90.00
#
_symmetry.space_group_name_H-M   'P 1'
#
loop_
_entity.id
_entity.type
_entity.pdbx_description
1 polymer ?
#
loop_
_entity_poly.entity_id
_entity_poly.type
_entity_poly.pdbx_seq_one_letter_code
_entity_poly.pdbx_strand_id
1 'polypeptide(L)'
;MRKESPVNNQKLRNFVQEKNPEEKLEVEAQQAALEAQFSERQADINEKTVRLQEKIKQKQLEFKEVIDRLKELESELESKQQRTLAKLFNLFEIRALQNEIQGDRRKVEDLQREFEGLWQMYKDLQKEADSKVELEKAESLISEFYKDQAEALETWEGEKKSKDVMEVCKEHNAVLNHSFLSMTTPGQVSVMKRGVRWQDMFHATLAMEPNLSTASVRLDKQKNEVKDQSFFSFGVLLKGGEIGAAMARDSVSQVSEGERSNVFNTENPKEEISQAINKSESGHNEILVKKPQIAALFFDSDIDVKIAENSALTEHGNKNLMDEILKEGKTLGMPVYIRDAQTGEYFLVEEVVTEKIVNEELEEVDRKRVKYNKKPMKIEDIVNNDFELSESQKNELIKDVLEGDIYNLDLPERNNFDSWSYAQQIYQSLSSKDKKHTFRLASDEGHWESQMGYSDANSYIVALEEIIALKQNEIEVIQAKIDRGEVKNEWGVDLAGLQDNFQKTLNKIGWHLWGVTEAANNENDAEIGEKAKTIAQSLVNEDQKDEILAKRLAKDGKFMIKKEDLKYMKSVG
;
A
#
# COMPACT_ATOMS: atom_id res chain seq x y z
N MET A 1 28.82 27.84 13.93
CA MET A 1 27.54 27.12 14.05
C MET A 1 27.85 25.71 14.50
N ARG A 2 27.52 25.32 15.74
CA ARG A 2 27.64 23.91 16.17
C ARG A 2 26.56 23.15 15.41
N LYS A 3 26.94 22.27 14.47
CA LYS A 3 25.99 21.36 13.82
C LYS A 3 25.33 20.55 14.94
N GLU A 4 24.01 20.61 15.02
CA GLU A 4 23.27 19.76 15.94
C GLU A 4 23.64 18.30 15.69
N SER A 5 23.82 17.52 16.77
CA SER A 5 24.10 16.09 16.63
C SER A 5 22.96 15.44 15.82
N PRO A 6 23.27 14.61 14.80
CA PRO A 6 22.25 13.91 14.00
C PRO A 6 21.24 13.16 14.87
N VAL A 7 21.71 12.69 16.03
CA VAL A 7 20.92 12.00 17.06
C VAL A 7 19.72 12.83 17.54
N ASN A 8 19.73 14.18 17.46
CA ASN A 8 18.64 15.04 17.91
C ASN A 8 17.64 15.43 16.81
N ASN A 9 17.78 14.91 15.59
CA ASN A 9 16.83 15.18 14.51
C ASN A 9 15.58 14.28 14.67
N GLN A 10 14.44 14.87 15.02
CA GLN A 10 13.17 14.15 15.21
C GLN A 10 12.73 13.39 13.94
N LYS A 11 13.00 13.93 12.75
CA LYS A 11 12.65 13.30 11.47
C LYS A 11 13.44 12.00 11.27
N LEU A 12 14.73 12.04 11.58
CA LEU A 12 15.62 10.88 11.53
C LEU A 12 15.22 9.80 12.54
N ARG A 13 14.86 10.19 13.77
CA ARG A 13 14.37 9.23 14.77
C ARG A 13 13.09 8.53 14.33
N ASN A 14 12.15 9.27 13.77
CA ASN A 14 10.90 8.70 13.24
C ASN A 14 11.20 7.73 12.09
N PHE A 15 12.10 8.10 11.17
CA PHE A 15 12.52 7.24 10.06
C PHE A 15 13.13 5.92 10.54
N VAL A 16 14.10 6.00 11.47
CA VAL A 16 14.73 4.80 12.05
C VAL A 16 13.69 3.90 12.72
N GLN A 17 12.76 4.48 13.47
CA GLN A 17 11.72 3.73 14.17
C GLN A 17 10.74 3.04 13.21
N GLU A 18 10.46 3.65 12.06
CA GLU A 18 9.55 3.09 11.05
C GLU A 18 10.24 2.05 10.15
N LYS A 19 11.48 2.33 9.72
CA LYS A 19 12.16 1.55 8.68
C LYS A 19 13.17 0.53 9.22
N ASN A 20 13.89 0.86 10.29
CA ASN A 20 15.00 0.04 10.80
C ASN A 20 14.90 -0.20 12.33
N PRO A 21 13.76 -0.69 12.86
CA PRO A 21 13.59 -0.87 14.30
C PRO A 21 14.49 -1.96 14.88
N GLU A 22 14.78 -3.02 14.13
CA GLU A 22 15.60 -4.15 14.58
C GLU A 22 17.08 -3.76 14.70
N GLU A 23 17.63 -3.10 13.66
CA GLU A 23 19.01 -2.60 13.65
C GLU A 23 19.24 -1.60 14.80
N LYS A 24 18.26 -0.73 15.06
CA LYS A 24 18.30 0.20 16.20
C LYS A 24 18.42 -0.56 17.53
N LEU A 25 17.60 -1.59 17.74
CA LEU A 25 17.63 -2.38 18.97
C LEU A 25 18.98 -3.11 19.14
N GLU A 26 19.56 -3.59 18.05
CA GLU A 26 20.88 -4.21 18.07
C GLU A 26 21.97 -3.21 18.48
N VAL A 27 21.99 -2.03 17.89
CA VAL A 27 22.95 -0.97 18.22
C VAL A 27 22.79 -0.50 19.67
N GLU A 28 21.56 -0.32 20.16
CA GLU A 28 21.28 0.04 21.56
C GLU A 28 21.74 -1.07 22.53
N ALA A 29 21.57 -2.34 22.17
CA ALA A 29 22.06 -3.46 22.98
C ALA A 29 23.59 -3.52 23.02
N GLN A 30 24.26 -3.27 21.90
CA GLN A 30 25.73 -3.18 21.84
C GLN A 30 26.26 -1.99 22.65
N GLN A 31 25.60 -0.83 22.57
CA GLN A 31 25.92 0.34 23.40
C GLN A 31 25.82 -0.01 24.89
N ALA A 32 24.70 -0.59 25.31
CA ALA A 32 24.48 -1.00 26.70
C ALA A 32 25.53 -2.02 27.18
N ALA A 33 25.95 -2.95 26.32
CA ALA A 33 27.00 -3.90 26.63
C ALA A 33 28.37 -3.22 26.84
N LEU A 34 28.72 -2.22 26.03
CA LEU A 34 29.96 -1.44 26.20
C LEU A 34 29.93 -0.58 27.47
N GLU A 35 28.80 0.05 27.78
CA GLU A 35 28.61 0.80 29.03
C GLU A 35 28.69 -0.12 30.27
N ALA A 36 28.13 -1.33 30.18
CA ALA A 36 28.25 -2.33 31.22
C ALA A 36 29.71 -2.78 31.42
N GLN A 37 30.45 -3.03 30.33
CA GLN A 37 31.88 -3.36 30.39
C GLN A 37 32.71 -2.24 31.03
N PHE A 38 32.43 -0.98 30.69
CA PHE A 38 33.06 0.17 31.33
C PHE A 38 32.80 0.19 32.84
N SER A 39 31.53 0.01 33.24
CA SER A 39 31.14 0.00 34.65
C SER A 39 31.76 -1.16 35.43
N GLU A 40 31.83 -2.36 34.84
CA GLU A 40 32.45 -3.54 35.45
C GLU A 40 33.95 -3.33 35.64
N ARG A 41 34.64 -2.83 34.61
CA ARG A 41 36.06 -2.49 34.69
C ARG A 41 36.33 -1.43 35.76
N GLN A 42 35.49 -0.40 35.85
CA GLN A 42 35.63 0.64 36.87
C GLN A 42 35.46 0.08 38.29
N ALA A 43 34.53 -0.87 38.48
CA ALA A 43 34.33 -1.54 39.75
C ALA A 43 35.56 -2.39 40.15
N ASP A 44 36.12 -3.16 39.21
CA ASP A 44 37.32 -3.97 39.42
C ASP A 44 38.56 -3.09 39.72
N ILE A 45 38.76 -2.00 38.98
CA ILE A 45 39.85 -1.05 39.25
C ILE A 45 39.69 -0.42 40.64
N ASN A 46 38.47 -0.03 41.02
CA ASN A 46 38.22 0.52 42.35
C ASN A 46 38.54 -0.50 43.46
N GLU A 47 38.14 -1.76 43.30
CA GLU A 47 38.45 -2.83 44.25
C GLU A 47 39.97 -3.05 44.38
N LYS A 48 40.68 -3.14 43.24
CA LYS A 48 42.14 -3.26 43.20
C LYS A 48 42.83 -2.07 43.85
N THR A 49 42.32 -0.85 43.61
CA THR A 49 42.83 0.39 44.18
C THR A 49 42.70 0.40 45.70
N VAL A 50 41.54 0.00 46.26
CA VAL A 50 41.32 -0.10 47.70
C VAL A 50 42.27 -1.13 48.33
N ARG A 51 42.40 -2.32 47.72
CA ARG A 51 43.34 -3.35 48.19
C ARG A 51 44.79 -2.86 48.19
N LEU A 52 45.16 -2.10 47.15
CA LEU A 52 46.51 -1.57 47.02
C LEU A 52 46.80 -0.46 48.02
N GLN A 53 45.83 0.43 48.28
CA GLN A 53 45.93 1.45 49.32
C GLN A 53 46.11 0.84 50.70
N GLU A 54 45.40 -0.26 51.01
CA GLU A 54 45.57 -1.00 52.26
C GLU A 54 46.99 -1.59 52.38
N LYS A 55 47.52 -2.19 51.30
CA LYS A 55 48.91 -2.70 51.27
C LYS A 55 49.93 -1.59 51.45
N ILE A 56 49.76 -0.45 50.77
CA ILE A 56 50.60 0.73 50.90
C ILE A 56 50.62 1.20 52.35
N LYS A 57 49.45 1.28 53.00
CA LYS A 57 49.31 1.70 54.40
C LYS A 57 49.98 0.73 55.38
N GLN A 58 49.81 -0.58 55.17
CA GLN A 58 50.50 -1.62 55.96
C GLN A 58 52.03 -1.48 55.83
N LYS A 59 52.53 -1.31 54.60
CA LYS A 59 53.96 -1.13 54.34
C LYS A 59 54.52 0.17 54.91
N GLN A 60 53.74 1.25 54.93
CA GLN A 60 54.12 2.50 55.62
C GLN A 60 54.27 2.30 57.13
N LEU A 61 53.39 1.48 57.73
CA LEU A 61 53.49 1.15 59.15
C LEU A 61 54.74 0.31 59.44
N GLU A 62 54.97 -0.75 58.66
CA GLU A 62 56.20 -1.57 58.76
C GLU A 62 57.46 -0.72 58.58
N PHE A 63 57.48 0.17 57.59
CA PHE A 63 58.60 1.07 57.35
C PHE A 63 58.86 1.99 58.54
N LYS A 64 57.79 2.55 59.13
CA LYS A 64 57.90 3.40 60.33
C LYS A 64 58.47 2.63 61.51
N GLU A 65 57.98 1.41 61.75
CA GLU A 65 58.47 0.55 62.85
C GLU A 65 59.95 0.22 62.69
N VAL A 66 60.41 -0.13 61.47
CA VAL A 66 61.82 -0.42 61.20
C VAL A 66 62.69 0.83 61.37
N ILE A 67 62.21 2.01 60.94
CA ILE A 67 62.92 3.28 61.12
C ILE A 67 63.02 3.67 62.60
N ASP A 68 61.94 3.53 63.37
CA ASP A 68 61.94 3.86 64.79
C ASP A 68 62.86 2.90 65.57
N ARG A 69 62.86 1.61 65.21
CA ARG A 69 63.83 0.62 65.74
C ARG A 69 65.27 0.96 65.37
N LEU A 70 65.54 1.37 64.12
CA LEU A 70 66.87 1.81 63.71
C LEU A 70 67.38 2.98 64.54
N LYS A 71 66.54 3.99 64.80
CA LYS A 71 66.89 5.13 65.65
C LYS A 71 67.23 4.69 67.09
N GLU A 72 66.45 3.76 67.63
CA GLU A 72 66.69 3.21 68.96
C GLU A 72 68.02 2.45 69.03
N LEU A 73 68.29 1.57 68.07
CA LEU A 73 69.55 0.83 67.95
C LEU A 73 70.76 1.76 67.73
N GLU A 74 70.62 2.79 66.90
CA GLU A 74 71.67 3.80 66.66
C GLU A 74 71.95 4.61 67.93
N SER A 75 70.91 5.02 68.68
CA SER A 75 71.06 5.69 69.98
C SER A 75 71.70 4.78 71.04
N GLU A 76 71.33 3.50 71.09
CA GLU A 76 71.93 2.53 72.01
C GLU A 76 73.41 2.32 71.68
N LEU A 77 73.74 2.16 70.40
CA LEU A 77 75.11 2.04 69.90
C LEU A 77 75.95 3.26 70.29
N GLU A 78 75.42 4.47 70.10
CA GLU A 78 76.10 5.72 70.46
C GLU A 78 76.36 5.80 71.97
N SER A 79 75.36 5.45 72.80
CA SER A 79 75.50 5.44 74.25
C SER A 79 76.56 4.45 74.76
N LYS A 80 76.67 3.26 74.13
CA LYS A 80 77.69 2.25 74.46
C LYS A 80 79.07 2.64 73.94
N GLN A 81 79.15 3.42 72.85
CA GLN A 81 80.41 3.95 72.31
C GLN A 81 80.96 5.16 73.08
N GLN A 82 80.17 5.90 73.86
CA GLN A 82 80.66 7.07 74.60
C GLN A 82 81.31 6.75 75.97
N ARG A 83 81.14 5.54 76.51
CA ARG A 83 81.73 5.14 77.82
C ARG A 83 83.12 4.51 77.66
N THR A 84 84.19 5.24 77.99
CA THR A 84 85.60 4.90 77.69
C THR A 84 86.12 3.59 78.31
N LEU A 85 85.62 3.17 79.49
CA LEU A 85 85.96 1.88 80.12
C LEU A 85 85.09 0.70 79.63
N ALA A 86 83.93 0.97 79.01
CA ALA A 86 83.00 -0.04 78.53
C ALA A 86 83.35 -0.55 77.11
N LYS A 87 84.12 0.22 76.33
CA LYS A 87 84.55 -0.17 74.96
C LYS A 87 85.33 -1.49 74.89
N LEU A 88 86.12 -1.80 75.94
CA LEU A 88 86.92 -3.02 76.02
C LEU A 88 86.11 -4.24 76.48
N PHE A 89 85.05 -4.05 77.26
CA PHE A 89 84.17 -5.12 77.76
C PHE A 89 82.94 -5.38 76.86
N ASN A 90 82.49 -4.40 76.06
CA ASN A 90 81.27 -4.48 75.25
C ASN A 90 81.52 -4.72 73.74
N LEU A 91 82.72 -5.15 73.34
CA LEU A 91 83.09 -5.30 71.92
C LEU A 91 82.15 -6.23 71.13
N PHE A 92 81.73 -7.34 71.75
CA PHE A 92 80.79 -8.29 71.14
C PHE A 92 79.38 -7.71 71.02
N GLU A 93 78.91 -6.94 72.01
CA GLU A 93 77.60 -6.27 71.95
C GLU A 93 77.56 -5.15 70.91
N ILE A 94 78.64 -4.36 70.79
CA ILE A 94 78.77 -3.32 69.75
C ILE A 94 78.71 -3.96 68.36
N ARG A 95 79.39 -5.09 68.16
CA ARG A 95 79.38 -5.81 66.88
C ARG A 95 78.02 -6.45 66.58
N ALA A 96 77.31 -6.93 67.60
CA ALA A 96 75.94 -7.43 67.47
C ALA A 96 74.98 -6.29 67.07
N LEU A 97 75.03 -5.13 67.74
CA LEU A 97 74.24 -3.94 67.40
C LEU A 97 74.54 -3.44 65.98
N GLN A 98 75.81 -3.42 65.56
CA GLN A 98 76.19 -3.04 64.19
C GLN A 98 75.60 -4.00 63.14
N ASN A 99 75.60 -5.31 63.42
CA ASN A 99 74.98 -6.29 62.53
C ASN A 99 73.46 -6.14 62.48
N GLU A 100 72.81 -5.84 63.61
CA GLU A 100 71.37 -5.55 63.64
C GLU A 100 71.02 -4.27 62.87
N ILE A 101 71.77 -3.18 63.07
CA ILE A 101 71.60 -1.93 62.31
C ILE A 101 71.79 -2.19 60.82
N GLN A 102 72.81 -2.96 60.42
CA GLN A 102 73.02 -3.30 59.02
C GLN A 102 71.87 -4.16 58.46
N GLY A 103 71.33 -5.07 59.26
CA GLY A 103 70.16 -5.87 58.91
C GLY A 103 68.91 -5.02 58.69
N ASP A 104 68.61 -4.10 59.61
CA ASP A 104 67.44 -3.23 59.52
C ASP A 104 67.61 -2.15 58.42
N ARG A 105 68.82 -1.67 58.13
CA ARG A 105 69.09 -0.83 56.95
C ARG A 105 68.77 -1.53 55.65
N ARG A 106 69.11 -2.82 55.51
CA ARG A 106 68.72 -3.62 54.34
C ARG A 106 67.19 -3.76 54.25
N LYS A 107 66.50 -3.98 55.38
CA LYS A 107 65.03 -4.00 55.40
C LYS A 107 64.41 -2.68 54.97
N VAL A 108 64.99 -1.54 55.37
CA VAL A 108 64.55 -0.21 54.89
C VAL A 108 64.69 -0.11 53.37
N GLU A 109 65.82 -0.52 52.81
CA GLU A 109 66.03 -0.52 51.36
C GLU A 109 65.05 -1.44 50.63
N ASP A 110 64.78 -2.63 51.16
CA ASP A 110 63.84 -3.59 50.58
C ASP A 110 62.38 -3.07 50.67
N LEU A 111 61.97 -2.53 51.82
CA LEU A 111 60.64 -1.91 52.00
C LEU A 111 60.47 -0.68 51.11
N GLN A 112 61.53 0.10 50.88
CA GLN A 112 61.49 1.25 49.98
C GLN A 112 61.26 0.80 48.52
N ARG A 113 61.95 -0.26 48.05
CA ARG A 113 61.69 -0.84 46.72
C ARG A 113 60.27 -1.40 46.60
N GLU A 114 59.79 -2.10 47.63
CA GLU A 114 58.41 -2.59 47.66
C GLU A 114 57.40 -1.44 47.58
N PHE A 115 57.62 -0.37 48.33
CA PHE A 115 56.76 0.81 48.32
C PHE A 115 56.74 1.50 46.96
N GLU A 116 57.90 1.70 46.33
CA GLU A 116 58.00 2.24 44.97
C GLU A 116 57.23 1.37 43.96
N GLY A 117 57.34 0.04 44.07
CA GLY A 117 56.59 -0.90 43.24
C GLY A 117 55.07 -0.79 43.41
N LEU A 118 54.58 -0.75 44.66
CA LEU A 118 53.16 -0.57 44.96
C LEU A 118 52.64 0.79 44.48
N TRP A 119 53.45 1.85 44.63
CA TRP A 119 53.09 3.18 44.16
C TRP A 119 52.99 3.27 42.64
N GLN A 120 53.88 2.57 41.92
CA GLN A 120 53.80 2.49 40.47
C GLN A 120 52.54 1.76 40.01
N MET A 121 52.21 0.61 40.63
CA MET A 121 50.96 -0.10 40.38
C MET A 121 49.73 0.78 40.63
N TYR A 122 49.75 1.63 41.67
CA TYR A 122 48.65 2.54 41.98
C TYR A 122 48.46 3.59 40.87
N LYS A 123 49.56 4.17 40.37
CA LYS A 123 49.51 5.10 39.24
C LYS A 123 48.99 4.44 37.97
N ASP A 124 49.37 3.20 37.71
CA ASP A 124 48.94 2.49 36.50
C ASP A 124 47.44 2.16 36.55
N LEU A 125 46.92 1.74 37.72
CA LEU A 125 45.47 1.59 37.93
C LEU A 125 44.72 2.91 37.78
N GLN A 126 45.29 4.02 38.23
CA GLN A 126 44.66 5.33 38.09
C GLN A 126 44.58 5.78 36.62
N LYS A 127 45.62 5.52 35.83
CA LYS A 127 45.57 5.74 34.38
C LYS A 127 44.53 4.84 33.69
N GLU A 128 44.40 3.61 34.15
CA GLU A 128 43.39 2.68 33.62
C GLU A 128 41.97 3.13 33.98
N ALA A 129 41.76 3.68 35.19
CA ALA A 129 40.48 4.27 35.61
C ALA A 129 40.09 5.49 34.76
N ASP A 130 41.07 6.29 34.34
CA ASP A 130 40.82 7.48 33.52
C ASP A 130 40.55 7.15 32.04
N SER A 131 40.80 5.92 31.62
CA SER A 131 40.59 5.47 30.24
C SER A 131 39.10 5.40 29.92
N LYS A 132 38.67 6.02 28.82
CA LYS A 132 37.26 6.04 28.37
C LYS A 132 37.00 5.23 27.10
N VAL A 133 37.88 4.29 26.78
CA VAL A 133 37.89 3.58 25.50
C VAL A 133 36.55 2.91 25.18
N GLU A 134 35.88 2.28 26.14
CA GLU A 134 34.57 1.64 25.92
C GLU A 134 33.46 2.67 25.69
N LEU A 135 33.47 3.80 26.41
CA LEU A 135 32.51 4.89 26.20
C LEU A 135 32.72 5.57 24.84
N GLU A 136 33.97 5.79 24.44
CA GLU A 136 34.32 6.34 23.13
C GLU A 136 33.86 5.41 22.00
N LYS A 137 33.97 4.08 22.18
CA LYS A 137 33.43 3.09 21.25
C LYS A 137 31.90 3.13 21.20
N ALA A 138 31.24 3.23 22.35
CA ALA A 138 29.78 3.33 22.43
C ALA A 138 29.25 4.60 21.73
N GLU A 139 29.90 5.74 21.95
CA GLU A 139 29.60 7.00 21.27
C GLU A 139 29.84 6.91 19.75
N SER A 140 30.95 6.29 19.33
CA SER A 140 31.27 6.07 17.92
C SER A 140 30.23 5.19 17.22
N LEU A 141 29.80 4.10 17.88
CA LEU A 141 28.80 3.18 17.34
C LEU A 141 27.46 3.89 17.07
N ILE A 142 26.98 4.66 18.05
CA ILE A 142 25.74 5.44 17.90
C ILE A 142 25.90 6.52 16.83
N SER A 143 27.04 7.19 16.81
CA SER A 143 27.31 8.25 15.82
C SER A 143 27.37 7.71 14.40
N GLU A 144 27.97 6.54 14.18
CA GLU A 144 28.07 5.88 12.87
C GLU A 144 26.70 5.42 12.41
N PHE A 145 25.95 4.73 13.28
CA PHE A 145 24.57 4.34 12.99
C PHE A 145 23.70 5.52 12.55
N TYR A 146 23.63 6.61 13.33
CA TYR A 146 22.80 7.76 12.94
C TYR A 146 23.34 8.53 11.73
N LYS A 147 24.61 8.39 11.38
CA LYS A 147 25.16 8.94 10.13
C LYS A 147 24.63 8.14 8.93
N ASP A 148 24.72 6.81 8.99
CA ASP A 148 24.26 5.94 7.90
C ASP A 148 22.73 6.06 7.71
N GLN A 149 21.99 6.15 8.81
CA GLN A 149 20.55 6.37 8.76
C GLN A 149 20.17 7.75 8.19
N ALA A 150 21.03 8.77 8.36
CA ALA A 150 20.80 10.09 7.75
C ALA A 150 20.99 10.05 6.22
N GLU A 151 21.99 9.33 5.73
CA GLU A 151 22.22 9.10 4.30
C GLU A 151 21.07 8.27 3.68
N ALA A 152 20.60 7.25 4.39
CA ALA A 152 19.43 6.45 4.00
C ALA A 152 18.14 7.29 3.97
N LEU A 153 17.94 8.19 4.96
CA LEU A 153 16.80 9.11 4.97
C LEU A 153 16.85 10.07 3.77
N GLU A 154 18.01 10.65 3.47
CA GLU A 154 18.16 11.55 2.31
C GLU A 154 17.84 10.82 0.99
N THR A 155 18.32 9.58 0.86
CA THR A 155 18.03 8.72 -0.30
C THR A 155 16.53 8.43 -0.40
N TRP A 156 15.91 8.01 0.70
CA TRP A 156 14.48 7.70 0.76
C TRP A 156 13.60 8.92 0.45
N GLU A 157 13.96 10.10 0.96
CA GLU A 157 13.27 11.36 0.65
C GLU A 157 13.43 11.74 -0.82
N GLY A 158 14.62 11.56 -1.38
CA GLY A 158 14.90 11.77 -2.80
C GLY A 158 14.07 10.86 -3.70
N GLU A 159 13.97 9.57 -3.36
CA GLU A 159 13.13 8.59 -4.07
C GLU A 159 11.63 8.89 -3.93
N LYS A 160 11.18 9.22 -2.72
CA LYS A 160 9.77 9.58 -2.50
C LYS A 160 9.40 10.81 -3.32
N LYS A 161 10.28 11.81 -3.35
CA LYS A 161 10.08 13.04 -4.14
C LYS A 161 10.07 12.76 -5.65
N SER A 162 10.94 11.87 -6.13
CA SER A 162 11.00 11.54 -7.57
C SER A 162 9.83 10.69 -8.06
N LYS A 163 9.08 10.06 -7.15
CA LYS A 163 7.84 9.33 -7.44
C LYS A 163 6.57 10.12 -7.13
N ASP A 164 6.68 11.28 -6.49
CA ASP A 164 5.52 12.11 -6.15
C ASP A 164 4.94 12.74 -7.42
N VAL A 165 3.65 12.52 -7.67
CA VAL A 165 2.98 12.99 -8.89
C VAL A 165 3.10 14.50 -9.08
N MET A 166 2.96 15.28 -8.01
CA MET A 166 3.01 16.74 -8.10
C MET A 166 4.41 17.22 -8.50
N GLU A 167 5.45 16.65 -7.88
CA GLU A 167 6.84 16.99 -8.18
C GLU A 167 7.24 16.55 -9.58
N VAL A 168 6.82 15.36 -10.01
CA VAL A 168 7.06 14.85 -11.38
C VAL A 168 6.37 15.73 -12.43
N CYS A 169 5.11 16.09 -12.20
CA CYS A 169 4.38 16.99 -13.08
C CYS A 169 5.09 18.34 -13.25
N LYS A 170 5.58 18.93 -12.14
CA LYS A 170 6.35 20.19 -12.15
C LYS A 170 7.71 20.04 -12.84
N GLU A 171 8.47 18.98 -12.54
CA GLU A 171 9.80 18.73 -13.12
C GLU A 171 9.74 18.59 -14.64
N HIS A 172 8.70 17.93 -15.16
CA HIS A 172 8.54 17.67 -16.59
C HIS A 172 7.59 18.62 -17.33
N ASN A 173 7.03 19.61 -16.64
CA ASN A 173 5.98 20.48 -17.16
C ASN A 173 4.87 19.69 -17.88
N ALA A 174 4.42 18.61 -17.23
CA ALA A 174 3.50 17.64 -17.81
C ALA A 174 2.35 17.35 -16.84
N VAL A 175 1.18 17.05 -17.40
CA VAL A 175 -0.01 16.65 -16.63
C VAL A 175 -0.21 15.15 -16.78
N LEU A 176 -0.44 14.46 -15.67
CA LEU A 176 -0.92 13.07 -15.68
C LEU A 176 -2.44 13.06 -15.74
N ASN A 177 -2.99 12.34 -16.72
CA ASN A 177 -4.43 12.18 -16.90
C ASN A 177 -4.84 10.70 -16.96
N HIS A 178 -5.97 10.39 -16.32
CA HIS A 178 -6.67 9.12 -16.47
C HIS A 178 -7.94 9.38 -17.28
N SER A 179 -8.15 8.62 -18.35
CA SER A 179 -9.30 8.81 -19.23
C SER A 179 -10.39 7.76 -18.97
N PHE A 180 -11.65 8.15 -19.09
CA PHE A 180 -12.78 7.22 -18.91
C PHE A 180 -13.26 6.69 -20.27
N LEU A 181 -13.56 5.38 -20.32
CA LEU A 181 -14.05 4.71 -21.52
C LEU A 181 -15.18 3.74 -21.16
N SER A 182 -16.41 4.02 -21.61
CA SER A 182 -17.61 3.24 -21.26
C SER A 182 -17.80 1.93 -22.06
N MET A 183 -16.95 1.69 -23.06
CA MET A 183 -17.08 0.60 -24.02
C MET A 183 -16.26 -0.65 -23.72
N THR A 184 -15.43 -0.65 -22.66
CA THR A 184 -14.54 -1.79 -22.43
C THR A 184 -15.34 -3.04 -22.12
N THR A 185 -15.07 -4.13 -22.86
CA THR A 185 -15.60 -5.46 -22.55
C THR A 185 -15.13 -5.86 -21.14
N PRO A 186 -16.05 -6.24 -20.23
CA PRO A 186 -15.68 -6.80 -18.94
C PRO A 186 -14.73 -7.97 -19.13
N GLY A 187 -13.63 -8.01 -18.37
CA GLY A 187 -12.66 -9.10 -18.44
C GLY A 187 -11.56 -8.98 -19.51
N GLN A 188 -11.46 -7.87 -20.26
CA GLN A 188 -10.27 -7.60 -21.11
C GLN A 188 -9.34 -6.51 -20.57
N VAL A 189 -9.87 -5.39 -20.05
CA VAL A 189 -9.03 -4.30 -19.48
C VAL A 189 -9.69 -3.53 -18.31
N SER A 190 -10.89 -3.93 -17.87
CA SER A 190 -11.66 -3.25 -16.82
C SER A 190 -12.31 -4.25 -15.86
N VAL A 191 -12.24 -3.92 -14.57
CA VAL A 191 -12.96 -4.60 -13.47
C VAL A 191 -14.42 -4.18 -13.36
N MET A 192 -14.82 -3.15 -14.10
CA MET A 192 -16.20 -2.66 -14.13
C MET A 192 -17.03 -3.38 -15.20
N LYS A 193 -18.36 -3.37 -15.03
CA LYS A 193 -19.30 -3.94 -16.00
C LYS A 193 -19.34 -3.14 -17.29
N ARG A 194 -19.86 -3.77 -18.35
CA ARG A 194 -20.07 -3.12 -19.64
C ARG A 194 -21.17 -2.07 -19.50
N GLY A 195 -20.97 -0.90 -20.09
CA GLY A 195 -22.00 0.14 -20.10
C GLY A 195 -22.16 0.89 -18.78
N VAL A 196 -21.21 0.75 -17.85
CA VAL A 196 -21.11 1.64 -16.69
C VAL A 196 -20.90 3.06 -17.19
N ARG A 197 -21.66 4.02 -16.64
CA ARG A 197 -21.57 5.41 -17.06
C ARG A 197 -20.29 6.05 -16.54
N TRP A 198 -19.77 7.04 -17.24
CA TRP A 198 -18.55 7.73 -16.87
C TRP A 198 -18.68 8.43 -15.53
N GLN A 199 -19.86 8.95 -15.18
CA GLN A 199 -20.09 9.53 -13.86
C GLN A 199 -19.86 8.49 -12.76
N ASP A 200 -20.37 7.27 -12.95
CA ASP A 200 -20.23 6.20 -11.97
C ASP A 200 -18.74 5.76 -11.86
N MET A 201 -18.01 5.73 -12.98
CA MET A 201 -16.56 5.46 -13.01
C MET A 201 -15.75 6.56 -12.29
N PHE A 202 -16.14 7.82 -12.51
CA PHE A 202 -15.53 8.98 -11.90
C PHE A 202 -15.80 9.02 -10.39
N HIS A 203 -17.03 8.76 -9.96
CA HIS A 203 -17.39 8.64 -8.55
C HIS A 203 -16.63 7.52 -7.87
N ALA A 204 -16.49 6.36 -8.51
CA ALA A 204 -15.66 5.27 -8.02
C ALA A 204 -14.18 5.68 -7.88
N THR A 205 -13.66 6.46 -8.83
CA THR A 205 -12.28 6.98 -8.79
C THR A 205 -12.06 7.90 -7.59
N LEU A 206 -13.02 8.79 -7.31
CA LEU A 206 -12.98 9.72 -6.17
C LEU A 206 -13.19 9.02 -4.83
N ALA A 207 -14.13 8.08 -4.77
CA ALA A 207 -14.54 7.41 -3.54
C ALA A 207 -13.52 6.37 -3.07
N MET A 208 -13.01 5.58 -4.01
CA MET A 208 -12.24 4.36 -3.73
C MET A 208 -10.73 4.55 -3.86
N GLU A 209 -10.30 5.66 -4.44
CA GLU A 209 -8.87 6.00 -4.66
C GLU A 209 -8.05 4.83 -5.25
N PRO A 210 -8.54 4.18 -6.33
CA PRO A 210 -7.87 3.01 -6.89
C PRO A 210 -6.52 3.38 -7.49
N ASN A 211 -5.62 2.41 -7.65
CA ASN A 211 -4.43 2.62 -8.48
C ASN A 211 -4.87 2.88 -9.93
N LEU A 212 -4.42 3.98 -10.52
CA LEU A 212 -4.81 4.40 -11.86
C LEU A 212 -3.66 4.25 -12.83
N SER A 213 -3.94 3.72 -14.02
CA SER A 213 -3.06 3.90 -15.17
C SER A 213 -3.37 5.24 -15.83
N THR A 214 -2.32 5.99 -16.13
CA THR A 214 -2.42 7.36 -16.63
C THR A 214 -1.52 7.55 -17.85
N ALA A 215 -1.83 8.58 -18.63
CA ALA A 215 -0.97 9.10 -19.67
C ALA A 215 -0.44 10.48 -19.27
N SER A 216 0.79 10.81 -19.64
CA SER A 216 1.35 12.16 -19.47
C SER A 216 1.18 13.02 -20.72
N VAL A 217 0.89 14.30 -20.54
CA VAL A 217 0.80 15.30 -21.61
C VAL A 217 1.65 16.50 -21.24
N ARG A 218 2.68 16.80 -22.03
CA ARG A 218 3.54 17.98 -21.83
C ARG A 218 2.85 19.27 -22.28
N LEU A 219 3.01 20.35 -21.52
CA LEU A 219 2.33 21.63 -21.75
C LEU A 219 3.09 22.58 -22.70
N ASP A 220 4.39 22.37 -22.90
CA ASP A 220 5.29 23.29 -23.63
C ASP A 220 5.90 22.65 -24.89
N LYS A 221 5.17 21.72 -25.51
CA LYS A 221 5.70 20.95 -26.61
C LYS A 221 6.02 21.80 -27.83
N GLN A 222 7.20 21.61 -28.42
CA GLN A 222 7.53 22.29 -29.68
C GLN A 222 6.67 21.74 -30.82
N LYS A 223 6.29 22.61 -31.77
CA LYS A 223 5.41 22.27 -32.91
C LYS A 223 5.88 21.08 -33.77
N ASN A 224 7.16 20.73 -33.72
CA ASN A 224 7.76 19.66 -34.53
C ASN A 224 7.94 18.33 -33.77
N GLU A 225 7.59 18.28 -32.49
CA GLU A 225 7.70 17.06 -31.69
C GLU A 225 6.47 16.16 -31.86
N VAL A 226 6.65 14.86 -31.63
CA VAL A 226 5.58 13.87 -31.73
C VAL A 226 4.54 14.11 -30.65
N LYS A 227 3.30 14.43 -31.01
CA LYS A 227 2.23 14.80 -30.05
C LYS A 227 2.05 13.78 -28.93
N ASP A 228 1.98 14.27 -27.70
CA ASP A 228 1.53 13.43 -26.58
C ASP A 228 0.03 13.17 -26.73
N GLN A 229 -0.39 11.95 -26.40
CA GLN A 229 -1.79 11.54 -26.52
C GLN A 229 -2.28 11.05 -25.17
N SER A 230 -3.49 11.45 -24.81
CA SER A 230 -4.25 10.72 -23.79
C SER A 230 -4.78 9.42 -24.38
N PHE A 231 -5.07 8.46 -23.53
CA PHE A 231 -5.78 7.25 -23.94
C PHE A 231 -7.16 7.57 -24.53
N PHE A 232 -7.89 8.48 -23.88
CA PHE A 232 -9.19 8.95 -24.36
C PHE A 232 -9.36 10.46 -24.19
N SER A 233 -10.46 11.01 -24.74
CA SER A 233 -10.65 12.45 -24.92
C SER A 233 -11.28 13.17 -23.73
N PHE A 234 -11.53 12.48 -22.63
CA PHE A 234 -12.01 13.06 -21.39
C PHE A 234 -11.69 12.18 -20.19
N GLY A 235 -11.67 12.78 -19.00
CA GLY A 235 -11.43 12.08 -17.75
C GLY A 235 -10.99 13.02 -16.64
N VAL A 236 -10.00 12.59 -15.86
CA VAL A 236 -9.47 13.33 -14.71
C VAL A 236 -7.99 13.66 -14.87
N LEU A 237 -7.59 14.79 -14.29
CA LEU A 237 -6.19 15.19 -14.10
C LEU A 237 -5.78 14.85 -12.67
N LEU A 238 -4.53 14.44 -12.46
CA LEU A 238 -4.00 14.13 -11.13
C LEU A 238 -3.15 15.27 -10.57
N LYS A 239 -3.25 15.47 -9.25
CA LYS A 239 -2.40 16.40 -8.48
C LYS A 239 -1.51 15.74 -7.45
N GLY A 240 -1.71 14.45 -7.16
CA GLY A 240 -0.98 13.75 -6.11
C GLY A 240 -1.10 12.24 -6.24
N GLY A 241 -0.39 11.54 -5.35
CA GLY A 241 -0.18 10.09 -5.40
C GLY A 241 1.27 9.73 -5.64
N GLU A 242 1.57 8.43 -5.66
CA GLU A 242 2.91 7.90 -5.86
C GLU A 242 2.98 7.11 -7.17
N ILE A 243 3.94 7.41 -8.03
CA ILE A 243 4.17 6.66 -9.26
C ILE A 243 4.79 5.31 -8.92
N GLY A 244 4.04 4.24 -9.20
CA GLY A 244 4.43 2.86 -8.95
C GLY A 244 5.14 2.18 -10.13
N ALA A 245 4.94 2.67 -11.35
CA ALA A 245 5.60 2.22 -12.58
C ALA A 245 5.44 3.25 -13.69
N ALA A 246 6.36 3.26 -14.66
CA ALA A 246 6.29 4.14 -15.83
C ALA A 246 6.85 3.44 -17.07
N MET A 247 6.09 3.46 -18.17
CA MET A 247 6.47 2.83 -19.43
C MET A 247 6.21 3.78 -20.61
N ALA A 248 7.17 3.87 -21.53
CA ALA A 248 7.07 4.74 -22.71
C ALA A 248 5.97 4.30 -23.70
N ARG A 249 5.44 3.08 -23.57
CA ARG A 249 4.36 2.52 -24.37
C ARG A 249 3.29 1.93 -23.45
N ASP A 250 2.11 1.73 -24.01
CA ASP A 250 1.04 0.97 -23.36
C ASP A 250 1.52 -0.44 -23.04
N SER A 251 1.43 -0.83 -21.77
CA SER A 251 1.95 -2.09 -21.25
C SER A 251 0.86 -3.10 -20.91
N VAL A 252 -0.40 -2.76 -21.18
CA VAL A 252 -1.57 -3.60 -20.86
C VAL A 252 -1.51 -4.02 -19.39
N SER A 253 -1.48 -3.04 -18.48
CA SER A 253 -1.39 -3.31 -17.04
C SER A 253 -2.51 -4.25 -16.58
N GLN A 254 -2.18 -5.20 -15.72
CA GLN A 254 -3.12 -6.18 -15.19
C GLN A 254 -3.80 -5.65 -13.91
N VAL A 255 -5.04 -6.09 -13.69
CA VAL A 255 -5.77 -5.84 -12.45
C VAL A 255 -6.02 -7.18 -11.76
N SER A 256 -5.57 -7.31 -10.52
CA SER A 256 -5.75 -8.49 -9.67
C SER A 256 -6.17 -8.05 -8.27
N GLU A 257 -7.12 -8.75 -7.66
CA GLU A 257 -7.59 -8.47 -6.28
C GLU A 257 -8.10 -7.02 -6.08
N GLY A 258 -8.52 -6.36 -7.16
CA GLY A 258 -8.98 -4.97 -7.12
C GLY A 258 -7.87 -3.92 -7.21
N GLU A 259 -6.60 -4.33 -7.32
CA GLU A 259 -5.47 -3.42 -7.51
C GLU A 259 -4.82 -3.61 -8.89
N ARG A 260 -4.57 -2.48 -9.56
CA ARG A 260 -3.71 -2.46 -10.75
C ARG A 260 -2.27 -2.55 -10.27
N SER A 261 -1.52 -3.53 -10.79
CA SER A 261 -0.13 -3.73 -10.41
C SER A 261 0.78 -3.73 -11.65
N ASN A 262 1.89 -3.03 -11.51
CA ASN A 262 3.03 -3.06 -12.41
C ASN A 262 4.25 -2.61 -11.59
N VAL A 263 5.43 -3.08 -11.93
CA VAL A 263 6.67 -2.77 -11.20
C VAL A 263 7.64 -2.07 -12.15
N PHE A 264 8.44 -1.15 -11.62
CA PHE A 264 9.58 -0.60 -12.36
C PHE A 264 10.48 -1.72 -12.87
N ASN A 265 10.99 -1.55 -14.09
CA ASN A 265 11.87 -2.54 -14.72
C ASN A 265 13.33 -2.38 -14.29
N THR A 266 13.67 -1.28 -13.63
CA THR A 266 15.02 -0.90 -13.21
C THR A 266 15.03 -0.40 -11.76
N GLU A 267 16.24 -0.32 -11.20
CA GLU A 267 16.49 0.25 -9.87
C GLU A 267 16.43 1.79 -9.85
N ASN A 268 16.23 2.46 -11.02
CA ASN A 268 16.18 3.92 -11.12
C ASN A 268 14.81 4.44 -11.60
N PRO A 269 13.79 4.48 -10.71
CA PRO A 269 12.45 4.97 -11.03
C PRO A 269 12.42 6.35 -11.69
N LYS A 270 13.30 7.26 -11.27
CA LYS A 270 13.35 8.64 -11.80
C LYS A 270 13.66 8.65 -13.29
N GLU A 271 14.60 7.81 -13.72
CA GLU A 271 14.99 7.71 -15.12
C GLU A 271 13.89 7.07 -15.96
N GLU A 272 13.24 6.00 -15.48
CA GLU A 272 12.09 5.39 -16.15
C GLU A 272 10.92 6.36 -16.34
N ILE A 273 10.57 7.12 -15.29
CA ILE A 273 9.55 8.17 -15.36
C ILE A 273 9.92 9.21 -16.42
N SER A 274 11.16 9.69 -16.38
CA SER A 274 11.66 10.68 -17.34
C SER A 274 11.62 10.16 -18.78
N GLN A 275 12.01 8.90 -19.02
CA GLN A 275 11.98 8.27 -20.33
C GLN A 275 10.55 8.06 -20.82
N ALA A 276 9.64 7.65 -19.94
CA ALA A 276 8.24 7.45 -20.28
C ALA A 276 7.55 8.76 -20.70
N ILE A 277 7.79 9.85 -19.97
CA ILE A 277 7.22 11.18 -20.27
C ILE A 277 7.84 11.79 -21.52
N ASN A 278 9.17 11.67 -21.68
CA ASN A 278 9.91 12.26 -22.80
C ASN A 278 10.02 11.35 -24.02
N LYS A 279 9.13 10.36 -24.15
CA LYS A 279 9.16 9.44 -25.28
C LYS A 279 9.17 10.16 -26.63
N SER A 280 9.85 9.56 -27.59
CA SER A 280 9.98 10.05 -28.97
C SER A 280 8.95 9.45 -29.93
N GLU A 281 8.15 8.49 -29.46
CA GLU A 281 7.20 7.73 -30.28
C GLU A 281 5.75 8.20 -30.06
N SER A 282 4.92 8.04 -31.10
CA SER A 282 3.51 8.41 -31.07
C SER A 282 2.68 7.45 -30.21
N GLY A 283 1.56 7.93 -29.70
CA GLY A 283 0.64 7.18 -28.83
C GLY A 283 0.62 7.72 -27.41
N HIS A 284 -0.08 7.05 -26.49
CA HIS A 284 0.01 7.32 -25.05
C HIS A 284 1.13 6.50 -24.40
N ASN A 285 1.70 7.01 -23.33
CA ASN A 285 2.52 6.23 -22.41
C ASN A 285 1.62 5.66 -21.31
N GLU A 286 2.19 4.83 -20.44
CA GLU A 286 1.48 4.28 -19.29
C GLU A 286 2.27 4.57 -18.01
N ILE A 287 1.65 5.32 -17.10
CA ILE A 287 2.20 5.66 -15.78
C ILE A 287 1.19 5.19 -14.73
N LEU A 288 1.59 4.25 -13.90
CA LEU A 288 0.77 3.73 -12.81
C LEU A 288 0.91 4.62 -11.58
N VAL A 289 -0.20 5.19 -11.10
CA VAL A 289 -0.25 6.04 -9.91
C VAL A 289 -1.02 5.33 -8.79
N LYS A 290 -0.38 5.20 -7.64
CA LYS A 290 -0.94 4.67 -6.40
C LYS A 290 -1.52 5.80 -5.56
N LYS A 291 -2.67 5.55 -4.93
CA LYS A 291 -3.39 6.52 -4.07
C LYS A 291 -3.50 7.90 -4.72
N PRO A 292 -4.05 7.98 -5.95
CA PRO A 292 -4.08 9.21 -6.72
C PRO A 292 -4.95 10.26 -6.03
N GLN A 293 -4.56 11.52 -6.15
CA GLN A 293 -5.40 12.66 -5.80
C GLN A 293 -5.87 13.36 -7.08
N ILE A 294 -7.17 13.56 -7.20
CA ILE A 294 -7.77 14.17 -8.39
C ILE A 294 -7.70 15.69 -8.29
N ALA A 295 -7.22 16.30 -9.37
CA ALA A 295 -7.09 17.74 -9.52
C ALA A 295 -8.35 18.35 -10.16
N ALA A 296 -8.82 17.75 -11.25
CA ALA A 296 -9.81 18.36 -12.13
C ALA A 296 -10.42 17.32 -13.07
N LEU A 297 -11.56 17.67 -13.67
CA LEU A 297 -12.06 17.03 -14.88
C LEU A 297 -11.42 17.68 -16.11
N PHE A 298 -11.28 16.92 -17.19
CA PHE A 298 -10.90 17.47 -18.48
C PHE A 298 -11.64 16.82 -19.64
N PHE A 299 -11.66 17.53 -20.77
CA PHE A 299 -12.00 16.97 -22.08
C PHE A 299 -11.23 17.68 -23.20
N ASP A 300 -11.09 17.03 -24.35
CA ASP A 300 -10.36 17.56 -25.50
C ASP A 300 -11.20 18.54 -26.32
N SER A 301 -10.53 19.49 -26.97
CA SER A 301 -11.13 20.45 -27.89
C SER A 301 -11.80 19.85 -29.13
N ASP A 302 -11.44 18.61 -29.48
CA ASP A 302 -11.99 17.86 -30.61
C ASP A 302 -13.02 16.79 -30.18
N ILE A 303 -13.47 16.81 -28.92
CA ILE A 303 -14.40 15.80 -28.38
C ILE A 303 -15.70 15.71 -29.18
N ASP A 304 -16.26 16.82 -29.66
CA ASP A 304 -17.48 16.83 -30.48
C ASP A 304 -17.31 16.09 -31.80
N VAL A 305 -16.15 16.23 -32.44
CA VAL A 305 -15.83 15.53 -33.70
C VAL A 305 -15.76 14.03 -33.42
N LYS A 306 -15.10 13.64 -32.33
CA LYS A 306 -15.00 12.24 -31.91
C LYS A 306 -16.35 11.63 -31.51
N ILE A 307 -17.22 12.39 -30.84
CA ILE A 307 -18.60 11.98 -30.53
C ILE A 307 -19.38 11.72 -31.81
N ALA A 308 -19.27 12.62 -32.80
CA ALA A 308 -19.99 12.53 -34.06
C ALA A 308 -19.48 11.39 -34.96
N GLU A 309 -18.17 11.19 -35.02
CA GLU A 309 -17.53 10.17 -35.86
C GLU A 309 -17.61 8.77 -35.25
N ASN A 310 -17.68 8.67 -33.92
CA ASN A 310 -17.62 7.38 -33.23
C ASN A 310 -18.50 7.38 -31.98
N SER A 311 -19.81 7.29 -32.19
CA SER A 311 -20.82 7.23 -31.13
C SER A 311 -20.50 6.12 -30.11
N ALA A 312 -19.91 5.02 -30.56
CA ALA A 312 -19.52 3.94 -29.68
C ALA A 312 -18.61 4.44 -28.53
N LEU A 313 -17.62 5.28 -28.82
CA LEU A 313 -16.58 5.68 -27.87
C LEU A 313 -17.04 6.66 -26.78
N THR A 314 -18.23 7.26 -26.88
CA THR A 314 -18.71 8.32 -25.97
C THR A 314 -20.10 7.96 -25.42
N GLU A 315 -20.20 6.83 -24.72
CA GLU A 315 -21.47 6.32 -24.19
C GLU A 315 -22.60 6.27 -25.23
N HIS A 316 -22.31 5.65 -26.38
CA HIS A 316 -23.27 5.55 -27.49
C HIS A 316 -23.66 6.90 -28.12
N GLY A 317 -22.74 7.88 -28.11
CA GLY A 317 -22.86 9.14 -28.81
C GLY A 317 -23.56 10.19 -27.97
N ASN A 318 -23.25 10.22 -26.67
CA ASN A 318 -23.79 11.17 -25.71
C ASN A 318 -23.44 12.61 -26.12
N LYS A 319 -24.36 13.25 -26.85
CA LYS A 319 -24.25 14.64 -27.32
C LYS A 319 -24.25 15.66 -26.17
N ASN A 320 -24.55 15.23 -24.95
CA ASN A 320 -24.60 16.07 -23.76
C ASN A 320 -23.38 15.90 -22.85
N LEU A 321 -22.39 15.09 -23.25
CA LEU A 321 -21.22 14.78 -22.43
C LEU A 321 -20.52 16.02 -21.85
N MET A 322 -20.28 17.07 -22.66
CA MET A 322 -19.65 18.31 -22.17
C MET A 322 -20.48 19.04 -21.10
N ASP A 323 -21.81 19.07 -21.26
CA ASP A 323 -22.69 19.72 -20.28
C ASP A 323 -22.74 18.91 -18.98
N GLU A 324 -22.75 17.58 -19.09
CA GLU A 324 -22.71 16.68 -17.95
C GLU A 324 -21.39 16.82 -17.18
N ILE A 325 -20.24 16.84 -17.87
CA ILE A 325 -18.93 17.06 -17.24
C ILE A 325 -18.89 18.41 -16.53
N LEU A 326 -19.37 19.48 -17.16
CA LEU A 326 -19.38 20.80 -16.56
C LEU A 326 -20.34 20.89 -15.35
N LYS A 327 -21.51 20.26 -15.45
CA LYS A 327 -22.47 20.17 -14.34
C LYS A 327 -21.88 19.39 -13.17
N GLU A 328 -21.21 18.29 -13.43
CA GLU A 328 -20.57 17.46 -12.41
C GLU A 328 -19.46 18.24 -11.70
N GLY A 329 -18.58 18.89 -12.46
CA GLY A 329 -17.54 19.76 -11.90
C GLY A 329 -18.11 20.86 -11.01
N LYS A 330 -19.17 21.55 -11.45
CA LYS A 330 -19.88 22.57 -10.64
C LYS A 330 -20.49 21.98 -9.37
N THR A 331 -21.06 20.78 -9.45
CA THR A 331 -21.71 20.11 -8.31
C THR A 331 -20.70 19.76 -7.22
N LEU A 332 -19.51 19.31 -7.61
CA LEU A 332 -18.43 18.96 -6.68
C LEU A 332 -17.55 20.14 -6.27
N GLY A 333 -17.67 21.30 -6.94
CA GLY A 333 -16.72 22.40 -6.77
C GLY A 333 -15.35 22.10 -7.40
N MET A 334 -15.30 21.21 -8.38
CA MET A 334 -14.09 20.80 -9.09
C MET A 334 -13.89 21.64 -10.35
N PRO A 335 -12.66 22.12 -10.64
CA PRO A 335 -12.37 22.79 -11.90
C PRO A 335 -12.51 21.83 -13.09
N VAL A 336 -12.91 22.38 -14.23
CA VAL A 336 -13.03 21.65 -15.50
C VAL A 336 -12.14 22.34 -16.53
N TYR A 337 -11.27 21.57 -17.17
CA TYR A 337 -10.36 22.06 -18.20
C TYR A 337 -10.71 21.53 -19.59
N ILE A 338 -10.47 22.35 -20.60
CA ILE A 338 -10.43 21.91 -21.99
C ILE A 338 -8.97 21.80 -22.43
N ARG A 339 -8.58 20.65 -22.99
CA ARG A 339 -7.26 20.45 -23.59
C ARG A 339 -7.30 20.76 -25.07
N ASP A 340 -6.43 21.63 -25.55
CA ASP A 340 -6.19 21.75 -26.99
C ASP A 340 -5.44 20.51 -27.50
N ALA A 341 -6.11 19.70 -28.32
CA ALA A 341 -5.55 18.44 -28.84
C ALA A 341 -4.33 18.65 -29.77
N GLN A 342 -4.08 19.89 -30.23
CA GLN A 342 -2.93 20.23 -31.06
C GLN A 342 -1.73 20.69 -30.26
N THR A 343 -1.93 21.53 -29.25
CA THR A 343 -0.84 22.12 -28.45
C THR A 343 -0.56 21.38 -27.15
N GLY A 344 -1.54 20.64 -26.62
CA GLY A 344 -1.46 20.01 -25.30
C GLY A 344 -1.78 20.96 -24.14
N GLU A 345 -2.02 22.25 -24.43
CA GLU A 345 -2.34 23.26 -23.42
C GLU A 345 -3.74 23.05 -22.84
N TYR A 346 -3.89 23.38 -21.55
CA TYR A 346 -5.16 23.31 -20.83
C TYR A 346 -5.70 24.71 -20.54
N PHE A 347 -7.01 24.87 -20.69
CA PHE A 347 -7.71 26.13 -20.43
C PHE A 347 -8.88 25.90 -19.49
N LEU A 348 -9.05 26.77 -18.49
CA LEU A 348 -10.16 26.67 -17.54
C LEU A 348 -11.49 26.98 -18.24
N VAL A 349 -12.44 26.05 -18.15
CA VAL A 349 -13.77 26.19 -18.75
C VAL A 349 -14.64 27.11 -17.89
N GLU A 350 -15.27 28.11 -18.52
CA GLU A 350 -16.24 29.00 -17.89
C GLU A 350 -17.67 28.47 -18.07
N GLU A 351 -18.03 28.15 -19.32
CA GLU A 351 -19.36 27.72 -19.70
C GLU A 351 -19.36 26.96 -21.04
N VAL A 352 -20.40 26.17 -21.28
CA VAL A 352 -20.73 25.61 -22.59
C VAL A 352 -21.88 26.43 -23.15
N VAL A 353 -21.71 26.94 -24.38
CA VAL A 353 -22.71 27.72 -25.11
C VAL A 353 -23.17 26.96 -26.34
N THR A 354 -24.42 27.15 -26.74
CA THR A 354 -24.95 26.62 -28.01
C THR A 354 -24.95 27.74 -29.04
N GLU A 355 -24.21 27.55 -30.12
CA GLU A 355 -24.16 28.46 -31.26
C GLU A 355 -24.85 27.79 -32.46
N LYS A 356 -25.67 28.54 -33.19
CA LYS A 356 -26.21 28.08 -34.47
C LYS A 356 -25.16 28.23 -35.56
N ILE A 357 -24.83 27.14 -36.24
CA ILE A 357 -23.96 27.16 -37.40
C ILE A 357 -24.72 26.66 -38.62
N VAL A 358 -24.35 27.12 -39.81
CA VAL A 358 -24.88 26.61 -41.06
C VAL A 358 -23.93 25.51 -41.55
N ASN A 359 -24.41 24.28 -41.68
CA ASN A 359 -23.61 23.16 -42.16
C ASN A 359 -23.38 23.24 -43.70
N GLU A 360 -22.65 22.27 -44.27
CA GLU A 360 -22.38 22.20 -45.72
C GLU A 360 -23.65 22.04 -46.57
N GLU A 361 -24.73 21.54 -45.97
CA GLU A 361 -26.06 21.36 -46.58
C GLU A 361 -26.96 22.61 -46.45
N LEU A 362 -26.42 23.72 -45.94
CA LEU A 362 -27.13 24.98 -45.69
C LEU A 362 -28.22 24.89 -44.61
N GLU A 363 -28.15 23.89 -43.73
CA GLU A 363 -29.05 23.74 -42.60
C GLU A 363 -28.48 24.40 -41.35
N GLU A 364 -29.33 25.10 -40.58
CA GLU A 364 -28.97 25.57 -39.23
C GLU A 364 -28.90 24.36 -38.29
N VAL A 365 -27.70 24.08 -37.80
CA VAL A 365 -27.46 23.06 -36.77
C VAL A 365 -26.93 23.71 -35.50
N ASP A 366 -27.44 23.26 -34.37
CA ASP A 366 -26.95 23.67 -33.06
C ASP A 366 -25.60 22.98 -32.80
N ARG A 367 -24.56 23.78 -32.62
CA ARG A 367 -23.22 23.31 -32.23
C ARG A 367 -22.89 23.81 -30.84
N LYS A 368 -22.50 22.90 -29.96
CA LYS A 368 -21.96 23.26 -28.65
C LYS A 368 -20.55 23.80 -28.82
N ARG A 369 -20.24 24.86 -28.08
CA ARG A 369 -18.92 25.48 -28.03
C ARG A 369 -18.57 25.79 -26.60
N VAL A 370 -17.32 25.53 -26.24
CA VAL A 370 -16.83 25.78 -24.89
C VAL A 370 -16.21 27.16 -24.85
N LYS A 371 -16.62 27.96 -23.88
CA LYS A 371 -15.98 29.23 -23.54
C LYS A 371 -15.03 28.99 -22.37
N TYR A 372 -13.80 29.44 -22.53
CA TYR A 372 -12.72 29.19 -21.58
C TYR A 372 -11.81 30.41 -21.47
N ASN A 373 -11.04 30.46 -20.38
CA ASN A 373 -10.02 31.48 -20.16
C ASN A 373 -8.98 31.43 -21.29
N LYS A 374 -8.73 32.56 -21.97
CA LYS A 374 -7.78 32.63 -23.09
C LYS A 374 -6.32 32.39 -22.71
N LYS A 375 -5.98 32.46 -21.42
CA LYS A 375 -4.63 32.16 -20.95
C LYS A 375 -4.51 30.67 -20.66
N PRO A 376 -3.51 29.98 -21.23
CA PRO A 376 -3.24 28.59 -20.88
C PRO A 376 -2.86 28.52 -19.40
N MET A 377 -3.31 27.46 -18.75
CA MET A 377 -3.02 27.19 -17.34
C MET A 377 -1.59 26.72 -17.19
N LYS A 378 -0.90 27.19 -16.14
CA LYS A 378 0.42 26.67 -15.81
C LYS A 378 0.28 25.34 -15.05
N ILE A 379 1.33 24.53 -15.08
CA ILE A 379 1.32 23.27 -14.34
C ILE A 379 1.06 23.47 -12.85
N GLU A 380 1.63 24.53 -12.26
CA GLU A 380 1.43 24.87 -10.85
C GLU A 380 -0.03 25.18 -10.52
N ASP A 381 -0.76 25.81 -11.44
CA ASP A 381 -2.17 26.15 -11.22
C ASP A 381 -3.06 24.89 -11.25
N ILE A 382 -2.67 23.88 -12.04
CA ILE A 382 -3.41 22.61 -12.15
C ILE A 382 -3.14 21.74 -10.91
N VAL A 383 -1.87 21.52 -10.56
CA VAL A 383 -1.49 20.56 -9.50
C VAL A 383 -1.62 21.14 -8.09
N ASN A 384 -1.51 22.46 -7.90
CA ASN A 384 -1.68 23.05 -6.56
C ASN A 384 -3.14 23.47 -6.27
N ASN A 385 -4.11 23.05 -7.08
CA ASN A 385 -5.49 23.41 -6.83
C ASN A 385 -6.01 22.79 -5.53
N ASP A 386 -6.94 23.48 -4.88
CA ASP A 386 -7.46 23.20 -3.54
C ASP A 386 -8.69 22.29 -3.54
N PHE A 387 -9.08 21.72 -4.67
CA PHE A 387 -10.20 20.77 -4.73
C PHE A 387 -9.92 19.56 -3.81
N GLU A 388 -10.75 19.40 -2.81
CA GLU A 388 -10.81 18.21 -1.96
C GLU A 388 -12.27 17.91 -1.65
N LEU A 389 -12.64 16.63 -1.69
CA LEU A 389 -13.96 16.22 -1.24
C LEU A 389 -14.00 16.28 0.29
N SER A 390 -15.09 16.82 0.82
CA SER A 390 -15.36 16.65 2.24
C SER A 390 -15.57 15.16 2.55
N GLU A 391 -15.23 14.75 3.77
CA GLU A 391 -15.48 13.37 4.24
C GLU A 391 -16.94 12.94 4.08
N SER A 392 -17.90 13.87 4.24
CA SER A 392 -19.32 13.59 4.02
C SER A 392 -19.61 13.25 2.57
N GLN A 393 -19.11 14.05 1.62
CA GLN A 393 -19.28 13.79 0.19
C GLN A 393 -18.59 12.50 -0.23
N LYS A 394 -17.37 12.24 0.28
CA LYS A 394 -16.65 11.00 -0.01
C LYS A 394 -17.43 9.78 0.47
N ASN A 395 -18.00 9.82 1.67
CA ASN A 395 -18.82 8.73 2.21
C ASN A 395 -20.14 8.52 1.43
N GLU A 396 -20.75 9.61 0.94
CA GLU A 396 -21.91 9.55 0.06
C GLU A 396 -21.56 8.86 -1.27
N LEU A 397 -20.45 9.26 -1.91
CA LEU A 397 -19.98 8.62 -3.14
C LEU A 397 -19.61 7.14 -2.92
N ILE A 398 -18.98 6.79 -1.79
CA ILE A 398 -18.69 5.38 -1.45
C ILE A 398 -20.00 4.59 -1.41
N LYS A 399 -21.03 5.12 -0.76
CA LYS A 399 -22.33 4.47 -0.68
C LYS A 399 -22.96 4.32 -2.06
N ASP A 400 -22.98 5.37 -2.86
CA ASP A 400 -23.56 5.35 -4.21
C ASP A 400 -22.85 4.35 -5.13
N VAL A 401 -21.52 4.26 -5.05
CA VAL A 401 -20.72 3.29 -5.81
C VAL A 401 -21.02 1.84 -5.39
N LEU A 402 -21.16 1.60 -4.08
CA LEU A 402 -21.47 0.27 -3.54
C LEU A 402 -22.91 -0.17 -3.83
N GLU A 403 -23.87 0.76 -3.83
CA GLU A 403 -25.27 0.50 -4.19
C GLU A 403 -25.48 0.48 -5.71
N GLY A 404 -24.64 1.16 -6.49
CA GLY A 404 -24.78 1.36 -7.94
C GLY A 404 -24.43 0.14 -8.80
N ASP A 405 -23.83 -0.89 -8.19
CA ASP A 405 -23.60 -2.18 -8.81
C ASP A 405 -22.72 -2.17 -10.08
N ILE A 406 -21.60 -1.45 -10.03
CA ILE A 406 -20.77 -1.16 -11.20
C ILE A 406 -19.63 -2.16 -11.46
N TYR A 407 -19.28 -3.02 -10.49
CA TYR A 407 -18.13 -3.93 -10.58
C TYR A 407 -18.50 -5.33 -11.04
N ASN A 408 -17.60 -5.98 -11.79
CA ASN A 408 -17.72 -7.38 -12.18
C ASN A 408 -17.08 -8.28 -11.11
N LEU A 409 -17.90 -8.78 -10.18
CA LEU A 409 -17.47 -9.57 -9.03
C LEU A 409 -17.78 -11.06 -9.24
N ASP A 410 -16.84 -11.92 -8.86
CA ASP A 410 -17.06 -13.37 -8.81
C ASP A 410 -17.53 -13.80 -7.42
N LEU A 411 -18.79 -13.50 -7.12
CA LEU A 411 -19.45 -13.85 -5.85
C LEU A 411 -20.56 -14.89 -6.07
N PRO A 412 -20.65 -15.94 -5.22
CA PRO A 412 -21.79 -16.85 -5.25
C PRO A 412 -23.14 -16.15 -5.08
N GLU A 413 -23.25 -15.20 -4.14
CA GLU A 413 -24.47 -14.43 -3.90
C GLU A 413 -24.84 -13.55 -5.09
N ARG A 414 -23.83 -13.08 -5.84
CA ARG A 414 -24.05 -12.32 -7.06
C ARG A 414 -24.71 -13.17 -8.14
N ASN A 415 -24.14 -14.34 -8.41
CA ASN A 415 -24.68 -15.27 -9.40
C ASN A 415 -26.13 -15.69 -9.08
N ASN A 416 -26.44 -15.84 -7.79
CA ASN A 416 -27.77 -16.13 -7.29
C ASN A 416 -28.73 -14.96 -7.52
N PHE A 417 -28.32 -13.74 -7.17
CA PHE A 417 -29.10 -12.52 -7.39
C PHE A 417 -29.40 -12.27 -8.86
N ASP A 418 -28.39 -12.37 -9.74
CA ASP A 418 -28.56 -12.15 -11.18
C ASP A 418 -29.56 -13.18 -11.75
N SER A 419 -29.51 -14.43 -11.26
CA SER A 419 -30.44 -15.49 -11.64
C SER A 419 -31.89 -15.16 -11.23
N TRP A 420 -32.09 -14.63 -10.02
CA TRP A 420 -33.39 -14.17 -9.50
C TRP A 420 -33.92 -12.94 -10.25
N SER A 421 -33.08 -11.93 -10.49
CA SER A 421 -33.48 -10.70 -11.19
C SER A 421 -33.81 -10.97 -12.66
N TYR A 422 -33.00 -11.80 -13.33
CA TYR A 422 -33.26 -12.18 -14.72
C TYR A 422 -34.58 -12.95 -14.87
N ALA A 423 -34.92 -13.83 -13.91
CA ALA A 423 -36.17 -14.57 -13.91
C ALA A 423 -37.41 -13.68 -13.86
N GLN A 424 -37.35 -12.58 -13.10
CA GLN A 424 -38.44 -11.61 -13.05
C GLN A 424 -38.69 -10.97 -14.42
N GLN A 425 -37.62 -10.61 -15.14
CA GLN A 425 -37.72 -10.04 -16.49
C GLN A 425 -38.29 -11.04 -17.50
N ILE A 426 -37.91 -12.31 -17.38
CA ILE A 426 -38.45 -13.40 -18.21
C ILE A 426 -39.92 -13.59 -17.94
N TYR A 427 -40.32 -13.66 -16.67
CA TYR A 427 -41.74 -13.80 -16.31
C TYR A 427 -42.54 -12.63 -16.88
N GLN A 428 -42.10 -11.38 -16.69
CA GLN A 428 -42.75 -10.19 -17.25
C GLN A 428 -42.86 -10.25 -18.78
N SER A 429 -41.83 -10.76 -19.46
CA SER A 429 -41.85 -10.93 -20.92
C SER A 429 -42.87 -11.99 -21.33
N LEU A 430 -42.90 -13.14 -20.66
CA LEU A 430 -43.82 -14.26 -20.94
C LEU A 430 -45.28 -14.00 -20.54
N SER A 431 -45.51 -13.13 -19.56
CA SER A 431 -46.86 -12.71 -19.14
C SER A 431 -47.41 -11.61 -20.05
N SER A 432 -46.53 -10.83 -20.70
CA SER A 432 -46.93 -9.91 -21.75
C SER A 432 -47.43 -10.68 -22.99
N LYS A 433 -48.49 -10.19 -23.65
CA LYS A 433 -49.13 -10.88 -24.80
C LYS A 433 -48.26 -10.94 -26.07
N ASP A 434 -46.99 -10.56 -26.01
CA ASP A 434 -46.10 -10.40 -27.15
C ASP A 434 -45.05 -11.52 -27.27
N LYS A 435 -45.33 -12.46 -28.19
CA LYS A 435 -44.43 -13.41 -28.88
C LYS A 435 -43.62 -14.43 -28.06
N LYS A 436 -43.26 -15.51 -28.77
CA LYS A 436 -42.38 -16.60 -28.31
C LYS A 436 -41.01 -16.06 -27.95
N HIS A 437 -40.54 -16.36 -26.74
CA HIS A 437 -39.20 -16.03 -26.29
C HIS A 437 -38.32 -17.28 -26.29
N THR A 438 -37.11 -17.15 -26.86
CA THR A 438 -36.07 -18.17 -26.71
C THR A 438 -35.22 -17.81 -25.51
N PHE A 439 -35.15 -18.72 -24.56
CA PHE A 439 -34.33 -18.54 -23.38
C PHE A 439 -32.94 -19.10 -23.64
N ARG A 440 -31.94 -18.35 -23.18
CA ARG A 440 -30.62 -18.88 -22.87
C ARG A 440 -30.43 -18.65 -21.38
N LEU A 441 -30.50 -19.69 -20.58
CA LEU A 441 -29.66 -19.65 -19.41
C LEU A 441 -28.23 -19.83 -19.96
N ALA A 442 -27.37 -18.84 -19.78
CA ALA A 442 -25.97 -19.00 -20.07
C ALA A 442 -25.27 -19.25 -18.72
N SER A 443 -24.51 -20.33 -18.60
CA SER A 443 -23.34 -20.32 -17.73
C SER A 443 -22.24 -19.61 -18.51
N ASP A 444 -21.43 -18.78 -17.83
CA ASP A 444 -20.21 -18.19 -18.39
C ASP A 444 -19.24 -19.26 -18.95
N GLU A 445 -19.47 -20.53 -18.65
CA GLU A 445 -18.73 -21.68 -19.14
C GLU A 445 -19.69 -22.68 -19.81
N GLY A 446 -19.69 -22.72 -21.15
CA GLY A 446 -20.06 -23.91 -21.93
C GLY A 446 -21.55 -24.16 -22.20
N HIS A 447 -21.93 -23.94 -23.46
CA HIS A 447 -23.02 -24.52 -24.26
C HIS A 447 -24.06 -25.43 -23.56
N TRP A 448 -25.18 -24.82 -23.22
CA TRP A 448 -26.46 -25.50 -23.10
C TRP A 448 -27.48 -24.65 -23.87
N GLU A 449 -27.34 -24.68 -25.19
CA GLU A 449 -28.36 -24.14 -26.07
C GLU A 449 -29.48 -25.17 -26.19
N SER A 450 -30.36 -25.27 -25.20
CA SER A 450 -31.71 -25.69 -25.53
C SER A 450 -32.40 -24.45 -26.12
N GLN A 451 -32.54 -24.41 -27.44
CA GLN A 451 -33.51 -23.53 -28.10
C GLN A 451 -34.93 -24.03 -27.77
N MET A 452 -35.28 -24.13 -26.49
CA MET A 452 -36.65 -24.33 -26.08
C MET A 452 -37.28 -22.93 -26.04
N GLY A 453 -38.03 -22.62 -27.08
CA GLY A 453 -38.91 -21.47 -27.07
C GLY A 453 -40.07 -21.74 -26.13
N TYR A 454 -40.27 -20.88 -25.14
CA TYR A 454 -41.40 -20.97 -24.22
C TYR A 454 -42.49 -20.01 -24.69
N SER A 455 -43.73 -20.46 -24.61
CA SER A 455 -44.90 -19.65 -25.00
C SER A 455 -45.50 -18.89 -23.82
N ASP A 456 -45.21 -19.32 -22.60
CA ASP A 456 -45.83 -18.83 -21.36
C ASP A 456 -44.99 -19.24 -20.14
N ALA A 457 -45.30 -18.66 -18.98
CA ALA A 457 -44.59 -18.93 -17.73
C ALA A 457 -44.72 -20.38 -17.25
N ASN A 458 -45.83 -21.07 -17.55
CA ASN A 458 -46.01 -22.45 -17.10
C ASN A 458 -45.10 -23.43 -17.87
N SER A 459 -45.08 -23.34 -19.20
CA SER A 459 -44.18 -24.11 -20.07
C SER A 459 -42.71 -23.84 -19.73
N TYR A 460 -42.40 -22.61 -19.32
CA TYR A 460 -41.09 -22.25 -18.80
C TYR A 460 -40.72 -23.00 -17.50
N ILE A 461 -41.61 -22.99 -16.49
CA ILE A 461 -41.40 -23.72 -15.23
C ILE A 461 -41.26 -25.24 -15.47
N VAL A 462 -42.10 -25.83 -16.34
CA VAL A 462 -42.03 -27.27 -16.65
C VAL A 462 -40.65 -27.66 -17.18
N ALA A 463 -40.06 -26.84 -18.04
CA ALA A 463 -38.72 -27.14 -18.53
C ALA A 463 -37.64 -27.00 -17.47
N LEU A 464 -37.78 -26.08 -16.51
CA LEU A 464 -36.90 -26.03 -15.35
C LEU A 464 -37.03 -27.30 -14.50
N GLU A 465 -38.24 -27.82 -14.28
CA GLU A 465 -38.47 -29.10 -13.59
C GLU A 465 -37.76 -30.28 -14.27
N GLU A 466 -37.83 -30.36 -15.61
CA GLU A 466 -37.12 -31.38 -16.39
C GLU A 466 -35.59 -31.30 -16.20
N ILE A 467 -35.04 -30.08 -16.20
CA ILE A 467 -33.60 -29.86 -15.97
C ILE A 467 -33.23 -30.24 -14.54
N ILE A 468 -34.06 -29.90 -13.55
CA ILE A 468 -33.84 -30.26 -12.14
C ILE A 468 -33.73 -31.78 -11.99
N ALA A 469 -34.72 -32.51 -12.53
CA ALA A 469 -34.74 -33.97 -12.47
C ALA A 469 -33.49 -34.59 -13.13
N LEU A 470 -33.08 -34.05 -14.29
CA LEU A 470 -31.86 -34.48 -14.96
C LEU A 470 -30.62 -34.27 -14.09
N LYS A 471 -30.45 -33.06 -13.52
CA LYS A 471 -29.28 -32.72 -12.70
C LYS A 471 -29.23 -33.49 -11.38
N GLN A 472 -30.37 -33.73 -10.75
CA GLN A 472 -30.43 -34.59 -9.55
C GLN A 472 -29.98 -36.02 -9.86
N ASN A 473 -30.48 -36.61 -10.95
CA ASN A 473 -30.03 -37.93 -11.39
C ASN A 473 -28.53 -37.97 -11.72
N GLU A 474 -27.99 -36.93 -12.36
CA GLU A 474 -26.55 -36.83 -12.63
C GLU A 474 -25.72 -36.77 -11.34
N ILE A 475 -26.17 -36.02 -10.33
CA ILE A 475 -25.53 -35.94 -9.01
C ILE A 475 -25.54 -37.31 -8.32
N GLU A 476 -26.67 -38.02 -8.33
CA GLU A 476 -26.78 -39.36 -7.74
C GLU A 476 -25.81 -40.36 -8.40
N VAL A 477 -25.70 -40.33 -9.73
CA VAL A 477 -24.76 -41.17 -10.48
C VAL A 477 -23.31 -40.84 -10.12
N ILE A 478 -22.96 -39.54 -10.01
CA ILE A 478 -21.61 -39.12 -9.62
C ILE A 478 -21.30 -39.52 -8.17
N GLN A 479 -22.24 -39.30 -7.25
CA GLN A 479 -22.07 -39.70 -5.85
C GLN A 479 -21.81 -41.20 -5.74
N ALA A 480 -22.56 -42.02 -6.47
CA ALA A 480 -22.33 -43.46 -6.51
C ALA A 480 -20.94 -43.84 -7.05
N LYS A 481 -20.37 -43.07 -7.99
CA LYS A 481 -18.99 -43.26 -8.46
C LYS A 481 -17.97 -42.88 -7.37
N ILE A 482 -18.17 -41.74 -6.71
CA ILE A 482 -17.31 -41.26 -5.60
C ILE A 482 -17.32 -42.28 -4.45
N ASP A 483 -18.49 -42.81 -4.09
CA ASP A 483 -18.64 -43.82 -3.03
C ASP A 483 -17.91 -45.14 -3.35
N ARG A 484 -17.68 -45.43 -4.64
CA ARG A 484 -16.86 -46.56 -5.11
C ARG A 484 -15.36 -46.26 -5.13
N GLY A 485 -14.94 -45.06 -4.73
CA GLY A 485 -13.54 -44.63 -4.72
C GLY A 485 -13.03 -44.08 -6.05
N GLU A 486 -13.91 -43.79 -7.00
CA GLU A 486 -13.52 -43.09 -8.23
C GLU A 486 -13.27 -41.61 -7.92
N VAL A 487 -12.16 -41.06 -8.41
CA VAL A 487 -11.83 -39.63 -8.27
C VAL A 487 -12.10 -38.87 -9.57
N LYS A 488 -12.01 -39.56 -10.71
CA LYS A 488 -12.17 -38.98 -12.05
C LYS A 488 -13.10 -39.82 -12.92
N ASN A 489 -13.83 -39.18 -13.83
CA ASN A 489 -14.62 -39.89 -14.85
C ASN A 489 -13.74 -40.39 -16.02
N GLU A 490 -14.36 -41.03 -17.03
CA GLU A 490 -13.66 -41.55 -18.21
C GLU A 490 -12.90 -40.50 -19.03
N TRP A 491 -13.21 -39.22 -18.89
CA TRP A 491 -12.53 -38.10 -19.55
C TRP A 491 -11.46 -37.44 -18.68
N GLY A 492 -11.19 -37.98 -17.49
CA GLY A 492 -10.20 -37.44 -16.56
C GLY A 492 -10.65 -36.20 -15.78
N VAL A 493 -11.94 -35.86 -15.81
CA VAL A 493 -12.54 -34.75 -15.05
C VAL A 493 -12.77 -35.20 -13.61
N ASP A 494 -12.46 -34.31 -12.66
CA ASP A 494 -12.67 -34.53 -11.23
C ASP A 494 -14.16 -34.68 -10.88
N LEU A 495 -14.52 -35.77 -10.21
CA LEU A 495 -15.92 -36.10 -9.91
C LEU A 495 -16.52 -35.17 -8.83
N ALA A 496 -15.74 -34.79 -7.82
CA ALA A 496 -16.21 -33.89 -6.76
C ALA A 496 -16.48 -32.48 -7.32
N GLY A 497 -15.57 -31.96 -8.15
CA GLY A 497 -15.76 -30.71 -8.87
C GLY A 497 -16.96 -30.74 -9.82
N LEU A 498 -17.20 -31.87 -10.49
CA LEU A 498 -18.37 -32.04 -11.37
C LEU A 498 -19.70 -32.04 -10.57
N GLN A 499 -19.72 -32.73 -9.43
CA GLN A 499 -20.86 -32.72 -8.51
C GLN A 499 -21.15 -31.32 -7.98
N ASP A 500 -20.12 -30.60 -7.54
CA ASP A 500 -20.23 -29.20 -7.08
C ASP A 500 -20.79 -28.29 -8.18
N ASN A 501 -20.34 -28.45 -9.43
CA ASN A 501 -20.87 -27.70 -10.57
C ASN A 501 -22.36 -27.98 -10.85
N PHE A 502 -22.80 -29.23 -10.71
CA PHE A 502 -24.23 -29.56 -10.83
C PHE A 502 -25.04 -29.02 -9.67
N GLN A 503 -24.52 -29.06 -8.45
CA GLN A 503 -25.17 -28.45 -7.29
C GLN A 503 -25.30 -26.92 -7.42
N LYS A 504 -24.27 -26.24 -7.94
CA LYS A 504 -24.33 -24.81 -8.29
C LYS A 504 -25.39 -24.51 -9.34
N THR A 505 -25.55 -25.41 -10.32
CA THR A 505 -26.60 -25.28 -11.35
C THR A 505 -28.00 -25.39 -10.75
N LEU A 506 -28.24 -26.40 -9.90
CA LEU A 506 -29.51 -26.54 -9.18
C LEU A 506 -29.81 -25.34 -8.29
N ASN A 507 -28.79 -24.82 -7.59
CA ASN A 507 -28.94 -23.61 -6.78
C ASN A 507 -29.34 -22.40 -7.64
N LYS A 508 -28.69 -22.20 -8.80
CA LYS A 508 -29.08 -21.13 -9.76
C LYS A 508 -30.53 -21.27 -10.22
N ILE A 509 -30.98 -22.49 -10.54
CA ILE A 509 -32.38 -22.75 -10.94
C ILE A 509 -33.34 -22.43 -9.79
N GLY A 510 -33.00 -22.81 -8.55
CA GLY A 510 -33.83 -22.48 -7.37
C GLY A 510 -33.98 -20.96 -7.18
N TRP A 511 -32.89 -20.19 -7.31
CA TRP A 511 -32.94 -18.73 -7.31
C TRP A 511 -33.77 -18.15 -8.46
N HIS A 512 -33.67 -18.77 -9.64
CA HIS A 512 -34.48 -18.40 -10.79
C HIS A 512 -35.98 -18.57 -10.51
N LEU A 513 -36.39 -19.71 -9.97
CA LEU A 513 -37.78 -19.99 -9.60
C LEU A 513 -38.30 -19.06 -8.49
N TRP A 514 -37.45 -18.67 -7.53
CA TRP A 514 -37.79 -17.62 -6.57
C TRP A 514 -38.08 -16.27 -7.25
N GLY A 515 -37.32 -15.90 -8.28
CA GLY A 515 -37.58 -14.69 -9.06
C GLY A 515 -38.90 -14.76 -9.84
N VAL A 516 -39.23 -15.91 -10.44
CA VAL A 516 -40.54 -16.14 -11.06
C VAL A 516 -41.67 -16.01 -10.04
N THR A 517 -41.49 -16.60 -8.85
CA THR A 517 -42.46 -16.55 -7.75
C THR A 517 -42.82 -15.10 -7.39
N GLU A 518 -41.80 -14.26 -7.19
CA GLU A 518 -42.01 -12.87 -6.79
C GLU A 518 -42.65 -12.02 -7.92
N ALA A 519 -42.20 -12.21 -9.17
CA ALA A 519 -42.80 -11.51 -10.30
C ALA A 519 -44.26 -11.91 -10.53
N ALA A 520 -44.58 -13.21 -10.42
CA ALA A 520 -45.95 -13.71 -10.52
C ALA A 520 -46.85 -13.16 -9.42
N ASN A 521 -46.37 -13.14 -8.17
CA ASN A 521 -47.11 -12.57 -7.06
C ASN A 521 -47.37 -11.07 -7.24
N ASN A 522 -46.41 -10.32 -7.78
CA ASN A 522 -46.58 -8.89 -8.08
C ASN A 522 -47.64 -8.63 -9.17
N GLU A 523 -47.78 -9.56 -10.12
CA GLU A 523 -48.82 -9.52 -11.17
C GLU A 523 -50.14 -10.21 -10.75
N ASN A 524 -50.26 -10.65 -9.49
CA ASN A 524 -51.40 -11.38 -8.95
C ASN A 524 -51.69 -12.75 -9.61
N ASP A 525 -50.67 -13.41 -10.15
CA ASP A 525 -50.71 -14.75 -10.73
C ASP A 525 -50.37 -15.82 -9.68
N ALA A 526 -51.34 -16.11 -8.80
CA ALA A 526 -51.14 -17.02 -7.66
C ALA A 526 -50.83 -18.47 -8.07
N GLU A 527 -51.32 -18.92 -9.23
CA GLU A 527 -51.09 -20.30 -9.70
C GLU A 527 -49.62 -20.50 -10.08
N ILE A 528 -49.07 -19.59 -10.91
CA ILE A 528 -47.66 -19.65 -11.29
C ILE A 528 -46.76 -19.37 -10.09
N GLY A 529 -47.14 -18.41 -9.24
CA GLY A 529 -46.42 -18.06 -8.02
C GLY A 529 -46.24 -19.27 -7.09
N GLU A 530 -47.32 -19.97 -6.75
CA GLU A 530 -47.28 -21.12 -5.83
C GLU A 530 -46.55 -22.33 -6.44
N LYS A 531 -46.72 -22.57 -7.75
CA LYS A 531 -46.01 -23.64 -8.45
C LYS A 531 -44.50 -23.41 -8.42
N ALA A 532 -44.04 -22.21 -8.81
CA ALA A 532 -42.62 -21.86 -8.80
C ALA A 532 -42.04 -21.92 -7.37
N LYS A 533 -42.78 -21.41 -6.38
CA LYS A 533 -42.38 -21.43 -4.96
C LYS A 533 -42.13 -22.85 -4.47
N THR A 534 -43.07 -23.76 -4.72
CA THR A 534 -42.99 -25.16 -4.27
C THR A 534 -41.72 -25.84 -4.80
N ILE A 535 -41.39 -25.62 -6.07
CA ILE A 535 -40.19 -26.19 -6.70
C ILE A 535 -38.94 -25.50 -6.14
N ALA A 536 -38.93 -24.17 -6.02
CA ALA A 536 -37.81 -23.40 -5.50
C ALA A 536 -37.41 -23.85 -4.09
N GLN A 537 -38.38 -24.06 -3.21
CA GLN A 537 -38.17 -24.51 -1.82
C GLN A 537 -37.49 -25.89 -1.73
N SER A 538 -37.62 -26.73 -2.75
CA SER A 538 -36.93 -28.03 -2.81
C SER A 538 -35.43 -27.92 -3.11
N LEU A 539 -34.99 -26.77 -3.64
CA LEU A 539 -33.61 -26.52 -4.06
C LEU A 539 -32.88 -25.51 -3.17
N VAL A 540 -33.60 -24.45 -2.76
CA VAL A 540 -33.06 -23.31 -2.02
C VAL A 540 -34.01 -22.96 -0.89
N ASN A 541 -33.50 -22.95 0.35
CA ASN A 541 -34.26 -22.59 1.52
C ASN A 541 -34.73 -21.12 1.46
N GLU A 542 -35.99 -20.87 1.81
CA GLU A 542 -36.62 -19.54 1.75
C GLU A 542 -35.95 -18.54 2.71
N ASP A 543 -35.62 -18.96 3.94
CA ASP A 543 -34.94 -18.11 4.92
C ASP A 543 -33.54 -17.70 4.43
N GLN A 544 -32.81 -18.61 3.78
CA GLN A 544 -31.50 -18.29 3.17
C GLN A 544 -31.63 -17.27 2.04
N LYS A 545 -32.66 -17.42 1.19
CA LYS A 545 -32.95 -16.46 0.12
C LYS A 545 -33.26 -15.08 0.71
N ASP A 546 -34.17 -15.01 1.67
CA ASP A 546 -34.57 -13.78 2.33
C ASP A 546 -33.40 -13.09 3.06
N GLU A 547 -32.56 -13.86 3.74
CA GLU A 547 -31.35 -13.34 4.39
C GLU A 547 -30.38 -12.73 3.38
N ILE A 548 -30.14 -13.40 2.24
CA ILE A 548 -29.25 -12.88 1.19
C ILE A 548 -29.85 -11.62 0.56
N LEU A 549 -31.13 -11.63 0.18
CA LEU A 549 -31.79 -10.45 -0.40
C LEU A 549 -31.79 -9.28 0.59
N ALA A 550 -32.11 -9.51 1.87
CA ALA A 550 -32.05 -8.45 2.89
C ALA A 550 -30.65 -7.83 3.05
N LYS A 551 -29.59 -8.62 2.82
CA LYS A 551 -28.19 -8.16 2.90
C LYS A 551 -27.64 -7.57 1.60
N ARG A 552 -28.26 -7.86 0.45
CA ARG A 552 -27.70 -7.63 -0.88
C ARG A 552 -28.62 -6.87 -1.84
N LEU A 553 -29.86 -6.58 -1.48
CA LEU A 553 -30.80 -5.82 -2.31
C LEU A 553 -30.75 -4.34 -1.90
N ALA A 554 -30.26 -3.49 -2.80
CA ALA A 554 -30.30 -2.04 -2.63
C ALA A 554 -31.73 -1.50 -2.80
N LYS A 555 -31.96 -0.25 -2.37
CA LYS A 555 -33.29 0.39 -2.44
C LYS A 555 -33.82 0.53 -3.87
N ASP A 556 -32.92 0.62 -4.86
CA ASP A 556 -33.26 0.72 -6.28
C ASP A 556 -33.48 -0.64 -6.96
N GLY A 557 -33.40 -1.74 -6.19
CA GLY A 557 -33.59 -3.09 -6.68
C GLY A 557 -32.31 -3.73 -7.25
N LYS A 558 -31.15 -3.09 -7.15
CA LYS A 558 -29.87 -3.65 -7.62
C LYS A 558 -29.14 -4.45 -6.56
N PHE A 559 -28.11 -5.17 -7.00
CA PHE A 559 -27.21 -5.88 -6.09
C PHE A 559 -26.28 -4.89 -5.38
N MET A 560 -26.41 -4.82 -4.07
CA MET A 560 -25.55 -4.04 -3.20
C MET A 560 -24.24 -4.78 -2.94
N ILE A 561 -23.16 -4.12 -3.35
CA ILE A 561 -21.78 -4.54 -3.11
C ILE A 561 -21.35 -4.01 -1.73
N LYS A 562 -20.48 -4.74 -1.04
CA LYS A 562 -19.80 -4.31 0.18
C LYS A 562 -18.34 -4.05 -0.11
N LYS A 563 -17.70 -3.23 0.72
CA LYS A 563 -16.28 -2.90 0.55
C LYS A 563 -15.38 -4.16 0.57
N GLU A 564 -15.68 -5.13 1.43
CA GLU A 564 -14.95 -6.39 1.49
C GLU A 564 -15.11 -7.29 0.25
N ASP A 565 -16.13 -7.05 -0.58
CA ASP A 565 -16.37 -7.84 -1.79
C ASP A 565 -15.40 -7.50 -2.93
N LEU A 566 -14.77 -6.33 -2.88
CA LEU A 566 -13.89 -5.82 -3.93
C LEU A 566 -12.65 -6.71 -4.16
N LYS A 567 -12.27 -7.51 -3.16
CA LYS A 567 -11.21 -8.54 -3.31
C LYS A 567 -11.60 -9.67 -4.27
N TYR A 568 -12.89 -9.83 -4.59
CA TYR A 568 -13.41 -10.83 -5.55
C TYR A 568 -13.65 -10.24 -6.95
N MET A 569 -13.06 -9.08 -7.26
CA MET A 569 -13.04 -8.59 -8.64
C MET A 569 -12.36 -9.61 -9.55
N LYS A 570 -13.01 -9.98 -10.65
CA LYS A 570 -12.43 -10.90 -11.64
C LYS A 570 -11.12 -10.30 -12.15
N SER A 571 -10.02 -11.05 -12.07
CA SER A 571 -8.73 -10.61 -12.61
C SER A 571 -8.86 -10.36 -14.11
N VAL A 572 -8.20 -9.31 -14.58
CA VAL A 572 -8.24 -8.89 -15.97
C VAL A 572 -6.81 -8.61 -16.45
N GLY A 573 -6.43 -9.13 -17.60
CA GLY A 573 -5.09 -8.97 -18.15
C GLY A 573 -5.01 -9.20 -19.65
#